data_AF-A0A7G7G5V2-F1
#
_entry.id   AF-A0A7G7G5V2-F1
#
_cell.length_a   1.000
_cell.length_b   1.000
_cell.length_c   1.000
_cell.angle_alpha   90.00
_cell.angle_beta   90.00
_cell.angle_gamma   90.00
#
_symmetry.space_group_name_H-M   'P 1'
#
loop_
_entity.id
_entity.type
_entity.pdbx_description
1 polymer ?
#
loop_
_entity_poly.entity_id
_entity_poly.type
_entity_poly.pdbx_seq_one_letter_code
_entity_poly.pdbx_strand_id
1 'polypeptide(L)' 'MFMKSFYDYDVDNPAERQERYNTYPELSRFHMALQDELTDEEYQGYFESEKQLVKPTPSVNTTQTRWI' A
#
# COMPACT_ATOMS: atom_id res chain seq x y z
N MET A 1 5.99 -5.19 -17.16
CA MET A 1 5.41 -6.13 -16.18
C MET A 1 4.91 -5.27 -15.04
N PHE A 2 3.59 -5.04 -14.91
CA PHE A 2 3.05 -4.28 -13.79
C PHE A 2 3.22 -5.14 -12.54
N MET A 3 4.20 -4.81 -11.69
CA MET A 3 4.32 -5.45 -10.38
C MET A 3 3.10 -5.04 -9.57
N LYS A 4 2.27 -6.02 -9.24
CA LYS A 4 1.07 -5.85 -8.42
C LYS A 4 1.49 -5.30 -7.06
N SER A 5 1.03 -4.10 -6.72
CA SER A 5 1.37 -3.47 -5.44
C SER A 5 0.73 -4.24 -4.28
N PHE A 6 1.29 -4.12 -3.08
CA PHE A 6 0.77 -4.76 -1.87
C PHE A 6 -0.73 -4.49 -1.60
N TYR A 7 -1.23 -3.33 -2.03
CA TYR A 7 -2.62 -2.88 -1.90
C TYR A 7 -3.56 -3.29 -3.04
N ASP A 8 -3.02 -3.92 -4.08
CA ASP A 8 -3.77 -4.37 -5.26
C ASP A 8 -4.29 -5.80 -5.10
N TYR A 9 -3.71 -6.57 -4.16
CA TYR A 9 -4.18 -7.91 -3.83
C TYR A 9 -5.52 -7.86 -3.12
N ASP A 10 -6.45 -8.68 -3.58
CA ASP A 10 -7.71 -8.89 -2.90
C ASP A 10 -7.50 -9.75 -1.65
N VAL A 11 -7.70 -9.14 -0.49
CA VAL A 11 -7.56 -9.82 0.80
C VAL A 11 -8.77 -10.66 1.15
N ASP A 12 -9.92 -10.52 0.47
CA ASP A 12 -11.09 -11.38 0.68
C ASP A 12 -10.87 -12.75 0.01
N ASN A 13 -10.19 -12.74 -1.15
CA ASN A 13 -9.81 -13.96 -1.85
C ASN A 13 -8.63 -14.68 -1.15
N PRO A 14 -8.80 -15.92 -0.66
CA PRO A 14 -7.75 -16.64 0.05
C PRO A 14 -6.49 -16.92 -0.80
N ALA A 15 -6.66 -17.09 -2.12
CA ALA A 15 -5.54 -17.34 -3.03
C ALA A 15 -4.66 -16.09 -3.21
N GLU A 16 -5.27 -14.93 -3.44
CA GLU A 16 -4.53 -13.66 -3.59
C GLU A 16 -3.96 -13.18 -2.25
N ARG A 17 -4.67 -13.44 -1.14
CA ARG A 17 -4.13 -13.24 0.20
C ARG A 17 -2.83 -14.03 0.39
N GLN A 18 -2.82 -15.32 0.04
CA GLN A 18 -1.61 -16.15 0.13
C GLN A 18 -0.49 -15.61 -0.78
N GLU A 19 -0.83 -15.20 -2.00
CA GLU A 19 0.13 -14.61 -2.95
C GLU A 19 0.74 -13.31 -2.41
N ARG A 20 -0.07 -12.46 -1.77
CA ARG A 20 0.39 -11.24 -1.08
C ARG A 20 1.37 -11.57 0.04
N TYR A 21 1.07 -12.55 0.89
CA TYR A 21 1.97 -12.99 1.96
C TYR A 21 3.30 -13.54 1.42
N ASN A 22 3.26 -14.26 0.29
CA ASN A 22 4.48 -14.78 -0.34
C ASN A 22 5.29 -13.69 -1.04
N THR A 23 4.63 -12.73 -1.67
CA THR A 23 5.28 -11.66 -2.44
C THR A 23 5.83 -10.56 -1.53
N TYR A 24 5.11 -10.26 -0.44
CA TYR A 24 5.41 -9.16 0.49
C TYR A 24 5.37 -9.64 1.96
N PRO A 25 6.24 -10.59 2.35
CA PRO A 25 6.19 -11.19 3.68
C PRO A 25 6.45 -10.18 4.81
N GLU A 26 7.35 -9.21 4.58
CA GLU A 26 7.71 -8.21 5.59
C GLU A 26 6.59 -7.19 5.82
N LEU A 27 6.02 -6.64 4.74
CA LEU A 27 4.85 -5.75 4.78
C LEU A 27 3.65 -6.46 5.40
N SER A 28 3.36 -7.68 5.00
CA SER A 28 2.28 -8.46 5.59
C SER A 28 2.42 -8.63 7.11
N ARG A 29 3.63 -8.88 7.62
CA ARG A 29 3.88 -8.98 9.06
C ARG A 29 3.75 -7.63 9.76
N PHE A 30 4.23 -6.57 9.12
CA PHE A 30 4.12 -5.20 9.64
C PHE A 30 2.64 -4.79 9.79
N HIS A 31 1.81 -5.00 8.76
CA HIS A 31 0.38 -4.72 8.83
C HIS A 31 -0.32 -5.60 9.89
N MET A 32 0.08 -6.86 10.03
CA MET A 32 -0.46 -7.73 11.08
C MET A 32 -0.12 -7.21 12.48
N ALA A 33 1.10 -6.71 12.71
CA ALA A 33 1.49 -6.11 13.98
C ALA A 33 0.74 -4.78 14.23
N LEU A 34 0.56 -3.97 13.20
CA LEU A 34 -0.23 -2.74 13.29
C LEU A 34 -1.69 -3.00 13.67
N GLN A 35 -2.30 -4.05 13.15
CA GLN A 35 -3.67 -4.43 13.52
C GLN A 35 -3.80 -4.91 14.97
N ASP A 36 -2.72 -5.41 15.58
CA ASP A 36 -2.70 -5.82 16.99
C ASP A 36 -2.50 -4.60 17.92
N GLU A 37 -1.73 -3.61 17.47
CA GLU A 37 -1.41 -2.41 18.25
C GLU A 37 -2.45 -1.29 18.11
N LEU A 38 -3.04 -1.12 16.93
CA LEU A 38 -4.00 -0.06 16.61
C LEU A 38 -5.43 -0.56 16.71
N THR A 39 -6.36 0.35 16.99
CA THR A 39 -7.78 0.06 16.81
C THR A 39 -8.12 -0.11 15.32
N ASP A 40 -9.19 -0.84 15.01
CA ASP A 40 -9.64 -1.05 13.62
C ASP A 40 -9.78 0.27 12.84
N GLU A 41 -10.27 1.33 13.50
CA GLU A 41 -10.45 2.66 12.89
C GLU A 41 -9.10 3.32 12.55
N GLU A 42 -8.12 3.25 13.45
CA GLU A 42 -6.78 3.81 13.25
C GLU A 42 -6.01 3.05 12.17
N TYR A 43 -6.09 1.72 12.20
CA TYR A 43 -5.50 0.87 11.17
C TYR A 43 -6.12 1.16 9.80
N GLN A 44 -7.44 1.31 9.73
CA GLN A 44 -8.12 1.63 8.47
C GLN A 44 -7.66 2.99 7.93
N GLY A 45 -7.57 4.02 8.77
CA GLY A 45 -7.08 5.34 8.39
C GLY A 45 -5.62 5.30 7.90
N TYR A 46 -4.77 4.52 8.57
CA TYR A 46 -3.39 4.29 8.13
C TYR A 46 -3.34 3.59 6.77
N PHE A 47 -4.06 2.48 6.60
CA PHE A 47 -4.10 1.68 5.39
C PHE A 47 -4.57 2.49 4.18
N GLU A 48 -5.62 3.30 4.34
CA GLU A 48 -6.12 4.17 3.27
C GLU A 48 -5.10 5.26 2.90
N SER A 49 -4.44 5.86 3.90
CA SER A 49 -3.41 6.87 3.68
C SER A 49 -2.21 6.30 2.94
N GLU A 50 -1.73 5.12 3.34
CA GLU A 50 -0.59 4.47 2.70
C GLU A 50 -0.92 4.03 1.27
N LYS A 51 -2.14 3.50 1.05
CA LYS A 51 -2.63 3.18 -0.30
C LYS A 51 -2.69 4.41 -1.21
N GLN A 52 -3.04 5.59 -0.68
CA GLN A 52 -3.04 6.83 -1.43
C GLN A 52 -1.63 7.31 -1.79
N LEU A 53 -0.62 7.06 -0.93
CA LEU A 53 0.79 7.37 -1.21
C LEU A 53 1.39 6.44 -2.27
N VAL A 54 1.00 5.16 -2.26
CA VAL A 54 1.50 4.16 -3.22
C VAL A 54 0.84 4.30 -4.59
N LYS A 55 -0.40 4.80 -4.64
CA LYS A 55 -0.99 5.21 -5.92
C LYS A 55 -0.14 6.35 -6.46
N PRO A 56 0.40 6.25 -7.69
CA PRO A 56 1.09 7.36 -8.30
C PRO A 56 0.09 8.50 -8.43
N THR A 57 0.17 9.48 -7.53
CA THR A 57 -0.42 10.79 -7.78
C THR A 57 0.13 11.20 -9.13
N PRO A 58 -0.71 11.45 -10.16
CA PRO A 58 -0.19 11.99 -11.41
C PRO A 58 0.52 13.27 -11.01
N SER A 59 1.85 13.27 -11.18
CA SER A 59 2.68 14.42 -10.91
C SER A 59 2.08 15.55 -11.72
N VAL A 60 1.35 16.45 -11.05
CA VAL A 60 0.89 17.68 -11.67
C VAL A 60 2.18 18.38 -12.06
N ASN A 61 2.47 18.35 -13.36
CA ASN A 61 3.72 18.78 -13.99
C ASN A 61 4.22 20.07 -13.31
N THR A 62 5.15 19.92 -12.37
CA THR A 62 5.76 21.04 -11.69
C THR A 62 6.61 21.74 -12.73
N THR A 63 6.23 22.98 -12.99
CA THR A 63 6.78 23.93 -13.94
C THR A 63 8.31 23.83 -14.02
N GLN A 64 8.81 23.60 -15.23
CA GLN A 64 10.24 23.66 -15.57
C GLN A 64 10.82 25.01 -15.11
N THR A 65 11.42 25.05 -13.93
CA THR A 65 12.28 26.18 -13.56
C THR A 65 13.67 25.85 -14.09
N ARG A 66 13.88 26.15 -15.39
CA ARG A 66 15.22 26.28 -15.96
C ARG A 66 15.85 27.50 -15.32
N TRP A 67 16.85 27.30 -14.46
CA TRP A 67 17.78 28.37 -14.10
C TRP A 67 18.70 28.61 -15.30
N ILE A 68 18.70 29.85 -15.80
CA ILE A 68 19.65 30.38 -16.80
C ILE A 68 20.75 31.10 -16.04
#